data_AF-A0A433MG28-F1
#
_entry.id   AF-A0A433MG28-F1
#
_cell.length_a   1.000
_cell.length_b   1.000
_cell.length_c   1.000
_cell.angle_alpha   90.00
_cell.angle_beta   90.00
_cell.angle_gamma   90.00
#
_symmetry.space_group_name_H-M   'P 1'
#
loop_
_entity.id
_entity.type
_entity.pdbx_description
1 polymer ?
#
loop_
_entity_poly.entity_id
_entity_poly.type
_entity_poly.pdbx_seq_one_letter_code
_entity_poly.pdbx_strand_id
1 'polypeptide(L)'
;MRLLRVIAGASGWLALAVLWFWAWHLKDPHLRFMRAWELPLLPAFLLAGIALAWRYARGRLRPVALGLAFAALLTALCNEAMSRQHRAEVNAMEGPLAQAVGAHFIVGYDDARELRELARKGLIGGIFVTGRNVRGRTAEELRDEIAGLQALRRSAGLPPLIVATDQEGGAVSRLSPLIERQPALASLLDADLPEDELAQRAHAYGAQQGRALADLGVTLNFSPVVDLRTGRAPGRWDFHTRIDERAISADPAVTAQVALAYELGLESAGVRGTLKHFPGLAGVTEDTHHFAAELRTPVARLAAHDWKPFQDVSKHSDAAIMLGHVILEELDAAYPVSFSRKIVQRVIRGEWGYQGLLVTDDLTMAAAYNRGLCDATVRALDAGVDLLLIAFDHDKYFDAMHCAQRAARQGTFALRKPERAGAPRLQPFR
;
A
#
# COMPACT_ATOMS: atom_id res chain seq x y z
N MET A 1 53.42 -4.26 -3.53
CA MET A 1 53.00 -2.86 -3.82
C MET A 1 52.13 -2.71 -5.07
N ARG A 2 52.43 -3.34 -6.22
CA ARG A 2 51.64 -3.20 -7.46
C ARG A 2 50.22 -3.79 -7.33
N LEU A 3 50.09 -4.96 -6.71
CA LEU A 3 48.80 -5.62 -6.41
C LEU A 3 47.91 -4.75 -5.51
N LEU A 4 48.45 -4.21 -4.42
CA LEU A 4 47.72 -3.30 -3.50
C LEU A 4 47.17 -2.06 -4.22
N ARG A 5 47.90 -1.50 -5.19
CA ARG A 5 47.41 -0.36 -5.99
C ARG A 5 46.29 -0.74 -6.96
N VAL A 6 46.33 -1.95 -7.52
CA VAL A 6 45.26 -2.46 -8.40
C VAL A 6 43.99 -2.71 -7.59
N ILE A 7 44.12 -3.38 -6.44
CA ILE A 7 43.01 -3.62 -5.51
C ILE A 7 42.38 -2.29 -5.07
N ALA A 8 43.18 -1.32 -4.61
CA ALA A 8 42.66 -0.03 -4.18
C ALA A 8 41.97 0.76 -5.32
N GLY A 9 42.46 0.65 -6.56
CA GLY A 9 41.81 1.24 -7.72
C GLY A 9 40.46 0.60 -8.03
N ALA A 10 40.37 -0.74 -8.01
CA ALA A 10 39.13 -1.47 -8.21
C ALA A 10 38.09 -1.16 -7.11
N SER A 11 38.53 -1.08 -5.85
CA SER A 11 37.67 -0.67 -4.73
C SER A 11 37.12 0.75 -4.90
N GLY A 12 37.90 1.68 -5.45
CA GLY A 12 37.43 3.03 -5.75
C GLY A 12 36.34 3.06 -6.83
N TRP A 13 36.46 2.25 -7.88
CA TRP A 13 35.42 2.12 -8.91
C TRP A 13 34.15 1.47 -8.38
N LEU A 14 34.28 0.44 -7.54
CA LEU A 14 33.13 -0.18 -6.87
C LEU A 14 32.41 0.83 -5.97
N ALA A 15 33.15 1.65 -5.22
CA ALA A 15 32.57 2.69 -4.38
C ALA A 15 31.80 3.75 -5.20
N LEU A 16 32.34 4.15 -6.36
CA LEU A 16 31.63 5.06 -7.27
C LEU A 16 30.37 4.42 -7.85
N ALA A 17 30.39 3.13 -8.20
CA ALA A 17 29.21 2.42 -8.67
C ALA A 17 28.12 2.35 -7.60
N VAL A 18 28.49 2.08 -6.34
CA VAL A 18 27.57 2.10 -5.19
C VAL A 18 26.99 3.49 -4.97
N LEU A 19 27.82 4.54 -5.03
CA LEU A 19 27.36 5.93 -4.93
C LEU A 19 26.36 6.28 -6.03
N TRP A 20 26.60 5.82 -7.26
CA TRP A 20 25.74 6.08 -8.39
C TRP A 20 24.38 5.36 -8.26
N PHE A 21 24.42 4.08 -7.86
CA PHE A 21 23.22 3.32 -7.52
C PHE A 21 22.41 4.06 -6.44
N TRP A 22 23.07 4.48 -5.37
CA TRP A 22 22.40 5.17 -4.29
C TRP A 22 21.84 6.54 -4.69
N ALA A 23 22.57 7.33 -5.48
CA ALA A 23 22.09 8.61 -5.98
C ALA A 23 20.83 8.46 -6.85
N TRP A 24 20.80 7.42 -7.70
CA TRP A 24 19.66 7.13 -8.55
C TRP A 24 18.45 6.65 -7.76
N HIS A 25 18.68 5.80 -6.75
CA HIS A 25 17.63 5.20 -5.91
C HIS A 25 17.43 5.95 -4.59
N LEU A 26 17.88 7.20 -4.46
CA LEU A 26 17.92 7.92 -3.18
C LEU A 26 16.57 7.92 -2.48
N LYS A 27 15.49 8.11 -3.25
CA LYS A 27 14.12 8.15 -2.77
C LYS A 27 13.35 6.87 -3.05
N ASP A 28 14.01 5.76 -3.31
CA ASP A 28 13.35 4.48 -3.53
C ASP A 28 12.72 3.98 -2.20
N PRO A 29 11.45 3.52 -2.19
CA PRO A 29 10.80 3.00 -0.99
C PRO A 29 11.62 1.92 -0.28
N HIS A 30 12.31 1.05 -1.02
CA HIS A 30 13.13 -0.01 -0.42
C HIS A 30 14.32 0.52 0.39
N LEU A 31 14.76 1.75 0.12
CA LEU A 31 15.85 2.40 0.85
C LEU A 31 15.33 3.34 1.95
N ARG A 32 14.02 3.33 2.27
CA ARG A 32 13.41 4.17 3.31
C ARG A 32 14.16 4.11 4.65
N PHE A 33 14.69 2.96 5.04
CA PHE A 33 15.44 2.81 6.29
C PHE A 33 16.74 3.65 6.32
N MET A 34 17.25 4.08 5.17
CA MET A 34 18.42 4.95 5.04
C MET A 34 18.08 6.43 4.98
N ARG A 35 16.79 6.82 5.03
CA ARG A 35 16.36 8.21 4.76
C ARG A 35 16.95 9.26 5.67
N ALA A 36 17.11 8.93 6.95
CA ALA A 36 17.78 9.81 7.92
C ALA A 36 19.26 10.07 7.58
N TRP A 37 19.87 9.20 6.79
CA TRP A 37 21.30 9.22 6.47
C TRP A 37 21.60 9.71 5.04
N GLU A 38 20.60 9.80 4.17
CA GLU A 38 20.73 10.22 2.77
C GLU A 38 21.53 11.53 2.63
N LEU A 39 21.06 12.61 3.28
CA LEU A 39 21.69 13.93 3.23
C LEU A 39 23.05 14.04 3.92
N PRO A 40 23.27 13.52 5.14
CA PRO A 40 24.57 13.66 5.81
C PRO A 40 25.67 12.79 5.18
N LEU A 41 25.32 11.65 4.58
CA LEU A 41 26.32 10.75 3.99
C LEU A 41 26.68 11.15 2.55
N LEU A 42 25.79 11.75 1.76
CA LEU A 42 26.10 12.25 0.41
C LEU A 42 27.40 13.10 0.32
N PRO A 43 27.61 14.14 1.16
CA PRO A 43 28.85 14.91 1.14
C PRO A 43 30.06 14.10 1.63
N ALA A 44 29.87 13.17 2.58
CA ALA A 44 30.95 12.30 3.04
C ALA A 44 31.44 11.36 1.92
N PHE A 45 30.51 10.75 1.16
CA PHE A 45 30.84 9.90 0.01
C PHE A 45 31.41 10.70 -1.16
N LEU A 46 30.95 11.93 -1.39
CA LEU A 46 31.54 12.84 -2.37
C LEU A 46 33.00 13.16 -2.03
N LEU A 47 33.29 13.57 -0.79
CA LEU A 47 34.65 13.89 -0.34
C LEU A 47 35.57 12.67 -0.41
N ALA A 48 35.08 11.50 0.00
CA ALA A 48 35.78 10.24 -0.13
C ALA A 48 36.04 9.87 -1.61
N GLY A 49 35.06 10.06 -2.49
CA GLY A 49 35.16 9.84 -3.93
C GLY A 49 36.21 10.74 -4.59
N ILE A 50 36.24 12.03 -4.24
CA ILE A 50 37.26 12.98 -4.70
C ILE A 50 38.65 12.55 -4.22
N ALA A 51 38.80 12.23 -2.93
CA ALA A 51 40.06 11.82 -2.35
C ALA A 51 40.60 10.51 -2.97
N LEU A 52 39.72 9.53 -3.23
CA LEU A 52 40.06 8.25 -3.86
C LEU A 52 40.40 8.41 -5.36
N ALA A 53 39.62 9.20 -6.10
CA ALA A 53 39.90 9.52 -7.50
C ALA A 53 41.26 10.22 -7.65
N TRP A 54 41.56 11.18 -6.76
CA TRP A 54 42.86 11.84 -6.71
C TRP A 54 43.99 10.86 -6.41
N ARG A 55 43.80 9.96 -5.44
CA ARG A 55 44.85 9.06 -4.95
C ARG A 55 45.12 7.85 -5.85
N TYR A 56 44.11 7.31 -6.54
CA TYR A 56 44.23 6.00 -7.21
C TYR A 56 43.91 5.98 -8.71
N ALA A 57 43.16 6.94 -9.28
CA ALA A 57 42.95 6.97 -10.72
C ALA A 57 44.24 7.43 -11.45
N ARG A 58 44.65 6.72 -12.50
CA ARG A 58 45.86 7.05 -13.30
C ARG A 58 45.50 7.91 -14.51
N GLY A 59 46.33 8.92 -14.79
CA GLY A 59 46.32 9.66 -16.06
C GLY A 59 44.94 10.20 -16.45
N ARG A 60 44.48 9.86 -17.66
CA ARG A 60 43.22 10.35 -18.28
C ARG A 60 41.92 9.91 -17.57
N LEU A 61 41.96 8.98 -16.61
CA LEU A 61 40.76 8.46 -15.93
C LEU A 61 40.34 9.27 -14.68
N ARG A 62 41.21 10.14 -14.16
CA ARG A 62 40.89 11.04 -13.03
C ARG A 62 39.69 11.96 -13.29
N PRO A 63 39.63 12.71 -14.42
CA PRO A 63 38.48 13.56 -14.70
C PRO A 63 37.19 12.76 -14.88
N VAL A 64 37.25 11.53 -15.39
CA VAL A 64 36.08 10.64 -15.53
C VAL A 64 35.53 10.25 -14.16
N ALA A 65 36.38 9.81 -13.24
CA ALA A 65 35.96 9.43 -11.88
C ALA A 65 35.36 10.62 -11.11
N LEU A 66 35.97 11.81 -11.23
CA LEU A 66 35.42 13.04 -10.64
C LEU A 66 34.09 13.44 -11.27
N GLY A 67 33.98 13.34 -12.60
CA GLY A 67 32.75 13.61 -13.34
C GLY A 67 31.60 12.68 -12.91
N LEU A 68 31.87 11.39 -12.72
CA LEU A 68 30.88 10.41 -12.25
C LEU A 68 30.44 10.68 -10.80
N ALA A 69 31.37 11.02 -9.90
CA ALA A 69 31.03 11.38 -8.53
C ALA A 69 30.18 12.66 -8.47
N PHE A 70 30.55 13.66 -9.27
CA PHE A 70 29.80 14.90 -9.38
C PHE A 70 28.41 14.69 -9.99
N ALA A 71 28.30 13.87 -11.05
CA ALA A 71 27.02 13.50 -11.64
C ALA A 71 26.11 12.77 -10.63
N ALA A 72 26.65 11.83 -9.85
CA ALA A 72 25.88 11.16 -8.80
C ALA A 72 25.36 12.17 -7.75
N LEU A 73 26.21 13.10 -7.30
CA LEU A 73 25.77 14.15 -6.38
C LEU A 73 24.66 15.02 -6.98
N LEU A 74 24.84 15.49 -8.22
CA LEU A 74 23.82 16.28 -8.89
C LEU A 74 22.51 15.53 -9.01
N THR A 75 22.53 14.25 -9.38
CA THR A 75 21.33 13.39 -9.42
C THR A 75 20.65 13.31 -8.06
N ALA A 76 21.43 13.07 -6.99
CA ALA A 76 20.90 13.00 -5.63
C ALA A 76 20.28 14.34 -5.18
N LEU A 77 20.94 15.46 -5.45
CA LEU A 77 20.44 16.80 -5.15
C LEU A 77 19.19 17.14 -5.95
N CYS A 78 19.14 16.78 -7.24
CA CYS A 78 17.95 16.94 -8.07
C CYS A 78 16.78 16.11 -7.53
N ASN A 79 17.01 14.85 -7.15
CA ASN A 79 15.99 13.99 -6.55
C ASN A 79 15.44 14.57 -5.24
N GLU A 80 16.32 15.07 -4.36
CA GLU A 80 15.93 15.77 -3.13
C GLU A 80 15.14 17.05 -3.42
N ALA A 81 15.63 17.88 -4.35
CA ALA A 81 14.99 19.14 -4.71
C ALA A 81 13.59 18.92 -5.31
N MET A 82 13.45 17.94 -6.21
CA MET A 82 12.15 17.56 -6.78
C MET A 82 11.19 17.06 -5.69
N SER A 83 11.64 16.20 -4.78
CA SER A 83 10.80 15.70 -3.68
C SER A 83 10.33 16.85 -2.76
N ARG A 84 11.22 17.78 -2.42
CA ARG A 84 10.86 18.98 -1.63
C ARG A 84 9.91 19.88 -2.39
N GLN A 85 10.11 20.05 -3.69
CA GLN A 85 9.24 20.85 -4.55
C GLN A 85 7.84 20.26 -4.58
N HIS A 86 7.68 18.95 -4.85
CA HIS A 86 6.37 18.30 -4.85
C HIS A 86 5.67 18.43 -3.49
N ARG A 87 6.41 18.25 -2.39
CA ARG A 87 5.86 18.46 -1.04
C ARG A 87 5.38 19.89 -0.82
N ALA A 88 6.18 20.88 -1.19
CA ALA A 88 5.82 22.29 -1.06
C ALA A 88 4.59 22.62 -1.92
N GLU A 89 4.54 22.13 -3.16
CA GLU A 89 3.41 22.31 -4.06
C GLU A 89 2.13 21.72 -3.49
N VAL A 90 2.16 20.46 -3.01
CA VAL A 90 1.01 19.79 -2.40
C VAL A 90 0.55 20.51 -1.13
N ASN A 91 1.47 20.93 -0.25
CA ASN A 91 1.11 21.68 0.96
C ASN A 91 0.46 23.04 0.65
N ALA A 92 0.82 23.64 -0.48
CA ALA A 92 0.21 24.87 -1.00
C ALA A 92 -1.10 24.64 -1.77
N MET A 93 -1.50 23.38 -2.05
CA MET A 93 -2.76 23.09 -2.75
C MET A 93 -3.96 23.41 -1.88
N GLU A 94 -4.96 24.03 -2.51
CA GLU A 94 -6.24 24.37 -1.91
C GLU A 94 -7.36 24.28 -2.94
N GLY A 95 -8.60 24.29 -2.46
CA GLY A 95 -9.81 24.35 -3.27
C GLY A 95 -10.41 23.00 -3.67
N PRO A 96 -11.57 23.02 -4.34
CA PRO A 96 -12.41 21.83 -4.51
C PRO A 96 -11.76 20.71 -5.33
N LEU A 97 -10.95 21.06 -6.32
CA LEU A 97 -10.26 20.06 -7.15
C LEU A 97 -9.23 19.28 -6.33
N ALA A 98 -8.42 19.98 -5.53
CA ALA A 98 -7.42 19.36 -4.67
C ALA A 98 -8.09 18.49 -3.60
N GLN A 99 -9.23 18.91 -3.06
CA GLN A 99 -10.03 18.11 -2.13
C GLN A 99 -10.61 16.86 -2.78
N ALA A 100 -11.12 16.97 -4.01
CA ALA A 100 -11.66 15.83 -4.74
C ALA A 100 -10.57 14.78 -5.05
N VAL A 101 -9.38 15.22 -5.46
CA VAL A 101 -8.23 14.32 -5.66
C VAL A 101 -7.75 13.74 -4.33
N GLY A 102 -7.62 14.58 -3.30
CA GLY A 102 -7.15 14.19 -1.98
C GLY A 102 -8.00 13.11 -1.33
N ALA A 103 -9.32 13.14 -1.54
CA ALA A 103 -10.26 12.15 -1.01
C ALA A 103 -9.96 10.70 -1.42
N HIS A 104 -9.17 10.48 -2.48
CA HIS A 104 -8.77 9.15 -2.92
C HIS A 104 -7.56 8.59 -2.17
N PHE A 105 -6.83 9.36 -1.35
CA PHE A 105 -5.58 8.87 -0.76
C PHE A 105 -5.76 8.39 0.68
N ILE A 106 -5.34 7.14 0.96
CA ILE A 106 -5.07 6.65 2.30
C ILE A 106 -3.55 6.62 2.51
N VAL A 107 -3.07 7.37 3.50
CA VAL A 107 -1.64 7.64 3.67
C VAL A 107 -1.14 7.11 5.00
N GLY A 108 -0.04 6.35 4.98
CA GLY A 108 0.69 5.99 6.20
C GLY A 108 1.35 7.23 6.82
N TYR A 109 1.90 7.10 8.03
CA TYR A 109 2.62 8.20 8.65
C TYR A 109 3.59 7.69 9.72
N ASP A 110 4.59 8.50 10.05
CA ASP A 110 5.42 8.31 11.25
C ASP A 110 5.00 9.27 12.37
N ASP A 111 4.60 10.50 12.04
CA ASP A 111 4.11 11.53 12.98
C ASP A 111 2.80 12.14 12.49
N ALA A 112 1.73 12.00 13.27
CA ALA A 112 0.41 12.53 12.93
C ALA A 112 0.38 14.07 12.84
N ARG A 113 1.34 14.76 13.45
CA ARG A 113 1.46 16.23 13.34
C ARG A 113 1.65 16.68 11.89
N GLU A 114 2.36 15.89 11.09
CA GLU A 114 2.60 16.18 9.67
C GLU A 114 1.33 16.07 8.83
N LEU A 115 0.35 15.29 9.28
CA LEU A 115 -0.92 15.08 8.57
C LEU A 115 -1.98 16.14 8.90
N ARG A 116 -1.80 16.94 9.97
CA ARG A 116 -2.83 17.87 10.46
C ARG A 116 -3.30 18.85 9.39
N GLU A 117 -2.36 19.45 8.67
CA GLU A 117 -2.66 20.40 7.60
C GLU A 117 -3.27 19.71 6.38
N LEU A 118 -2.78 18.53 5.99
CA LEU A 118 -3.36 17.74 4.91
C LEU A 118 -4.81 17.34 5.22
N ALA A 119 -5.08 16.92 6.46
CA ALA A 119 -6.42 16.58 6.94
C ALA A 119 -7.33 17.82 6.94
N ARG A 120 -6.88 18.94 7.50
CA ARG A 120 -7.64 20.21 7.58
C ARG A 120 -7.98 20.76 6.19
N LYS A 121 -7.08 20.65 5.21
CA LYS A 121 -7.31 21.12 3.84
C LYS A 121 -8.10 20.12 2.98
N GLY A 122 -8.27 18.88 3.44
CA GLY A 122 -8.93 17.81 2.69
C GLY A 122 -8.06 17.18 1.61
N LEU A 123 -6.73 17.23 1.75
CA LEU A 123 -5.77 16.72 0.76
C LEU A 123 -5.52 15.20 0.88
N ILE A 124 -6.06 14.56 1.90
CA ILE A 124 -6.09 13.10 2.04
C ILE A 124 -7.54 12.63 2.15
N GLY A 125 -7.81 11.33 2.05
CA GLY A 125 -9.12 10.71 2.31
C GLY A 125 -9.11 9.88 3.58
N GLY A 126 -7.94 9.35 3.94
CA GLY A 126 -7.74 8.56 5.13
C GLY A 126 -6.29 8.44 5.57
N ILE A 127 -6.09 7.76 6.69
CA ILE A 127 -4.79 7.43 7.26
C ILE A 127 -4.66 5.92 7.41
N PHE A 128 -3.44 5.41 7.32
CA PHE A 128 -3.13 4.01 7.56
C PHE A 128 -2.26 3.84 8.81
N VAL A 129 -2.83 3.22 9.83
CA VAL A 129 -2.18 3.00 11.13
C VAL A 129 -1.47 1.64 11.11
N THR A 130 -0.22 1.62 11.58
CA THR A 130 0.63 0.43 11.54
C THR A 130 1.29 0.15 12.88
N GLY A 131 2.05 -0.94 12.95
CA GLY A 131 2.92 -1.27 14.09
C GLY A 131 3.91 -0.15 14.47
N ARG A 132 4.26 0.75 13.54
CA ARG A 132 5.12 1.92 13.84
C ARG A 132 4.40 2.94 14.70
N ASN A 133 3.09 3.10 14.49
CA ASN A 133 2.26 4.11 15.15
C ASN A 133 1.80 3.67 16.53
N VAL A 134 1.89 2.38 16.87
CA VAL A 134 1.48 1.83 18.18
C VAL A 134 2.66 1.47 19.09
N ARG A 135 3.88 1.38 18.56
CA ARG A 135 5.05 0.95 19.32
C ARG A 135 5.34 1.94 20.46
N GLY A 136 5.32 1.43 21.69
CA GLY A 136 5.62 2.23 22.89
C GLY A 136 4.51 3.20 23.28
N ARG A 137 3.29 3.02 22.75
CA ARG A 137 2.13 3.87 23.05
C ARG A 137 1.01 3.09 23.73
N THR A 138 0.07 3.81 24.32
CA THR A 138 -1.18 3.26 24.87
C THR A 138 -2.35 3.36 23.88
N ALA A 139 -3.41 2.57 24.11
CA ALA A 139 -4.63 2.63 23.31
C ALA A 139 -5.28 4.02 23.35
N GLU A 140 -5.22 4.68 24.51
CA GLU A 140 -5.73 6.04 24.71
C GLU A 140 -4.95 7.06 23.86
N GLU A 141 -3.61 6.99 23.85
CA GLU A 141 -2.78 7.91 23.05
C GLU A 141 -3.04 7.79 21.55
N LEU A 142 -3.32 6.58 21.05
CA LEU A 142 -3.66 6.38 19.64
C LEU A 142 -5.08 6.88 19.34
N ARG A 143 -6.04 6.59 20.22
CA ARG A 143 -7.43 7.06 20.10
C ARG A 143 -7.49 8.59 20.07
N ASP A 144 -6.77 9.26 20.97
CA ASP A 144 -6.75 10.72 21.05
C ASP A 144 -6.10 11.35 19.81
N GLU A 145 -5.06 10.74 19.27
CA GLU A 145 -4.44 11.16 18.01
C GLU A 145 -5.43 11.09 16.84
N ILE A 146 -6.13 9.96 16.70
CA ILE A 146 -7.15 9.77 15.67
C ILE A 146 -8.30 10.77 15.87
N ALA A 147 -8.80 10.91 17.09
CA ALA A 147 -9.87 11.85 17.43
C ALA A 147 -9.48 13.31 17.12
N GLY A 148 -8.22 13.68 17.35
CA GLY A 148 -7.67 14.99 17.02
C GLY A 148 -7.68 15.26 15.51
N LEU A 149 -7.28 14.30 14.68
CA LEU A 149 -7.37 14.41 13.22
C LEU A 149 -8.83 14.49 12.73
N GLN A 150 -9.73 13.71 13.34
CA GLN A 150 -11.17 13.79 13.04
C GLN A 150 -11.79 15.13 13.45
N ALA A 151 -11.35 15.72 14.57
CA ALA A 151 -11.81 17.04 15.00
C ALA A 151 -11.40 18.14 14.00
N LEU A 152 -10.18 18.07 13.44
CA LEU A 152 -9.72 18.97 12.38
C LEU A 152 -10.59 18.86 11.12
N ARG A 153 -11.00 17.65 10.75
CA ARG A 153 -11.94 17.44 9.62
C ARG A 153 -13.29 18.08 9.87
N ARG A 154 -13.88 17.82 11.04
CA ARG A 154 -15.17 18.37 11.42
C ARG A 154 -15.16 19.90 11.43
N SER A 155 -14.12 20.52 12.00
CA SER A 155 -14.01 21.98 12.05
C SER A 155 -13.81 22.60 10.65
N ALA A 156 -13.21 21.87 9.72
CA ALA A 156 -13.09 22.28 8.31
C ALA A 156 -14.36 22.00 7.46
N GLY A 157 -15.42 21.41 8.04
CA GLY A 157 -16.62 21.05 7.29
C GLY A 157 -16.42 19.94 6.26
N LEU A 158 -15.39 19.11 6.45
CA LEU A 158 -15.03 18.02 5.54
C LEU A 158 -15.56 16.66 6.05
N PRO A 159 -15.76 15.68 5.15
CA PRO A 159 -16.04 14.30 5.56
C PRO A 159 -14.95 13.76 6.50
N PRO A 160 -15.31 12.85 7.42
CA PRO A 160 -14.34 12.22 8.32
C PRO A 160 -13.27 11.46 7.55
N LEU A 161 -12.09 11.31 8.14
CA LEU A 161 -11.04 10.45 7.59
C LEU A 161 -11.48 9.00 7.68
N ILE A 162 -11.17 8.23 6.64
CA ILE A 162 -11.07 6.76 6.77
C ILE A 162 -9.85 6.46 7.63
N VAL A 163 -10.00 5.64 8.65
CA VAL A 163 -8.88 5.17 9.47
C VAL A 163 -8.71 3.68 9.19
N ALA A 164 -7.63 3.34 8.49
CA ALA A 164 -7.34 2.00 8.00
C ALA A 164 -6.19 1.32 8.77
N THR A 165 -6.21 -0.01 8.85
CA THR A 165 -5.11 -0.83 9.40
C THR A 165 -5.11 -2.23 8.79
N ASP A 166 -4.02 -2.98 8.96
CA ASP A 166 -3.98 -4.43 8.72
C ASP A 166 -4.12 -5.19 10.05
N GLN A 167 -5.32 -5.61 10.40
CA GLN A 167 -5.56 -6.44 11.58
C GLN A 167 -6.29 -7.72 11.15
N GLU A 168 -5.56 -8.65 10.55
CA GLU A 168 -6.09 -9.93 10.05
C GLU A 168 -6.24 -10.97 11.16
N GLY A 169 -5.37 -10.90 12.16
CA GLY A 169 -5.10 -12.00 13.09
C GLY A 169 -3.84 -12.77 12.71
N GLY A 170 -3.41 -13.67 13.58
CA GLY A 170 -2.23 -14.50 13.33
C GLY A 170 -0.96 -13.67 13.08
N ALA A 171 -0.29 -13.89 11.95
CA ALA A 171 0.97 -13.23 11.60
C ALA A 171 0.82 -11.73 11.29
N VAL A 172 -0.35 -11.28 10.83
CA VAL A 172 -0.62 -9.88 10.48
C VAL A 172 -1.61 -9.29 11.49
N SER A 173 -1.05 -8.71 12.55
CA SER A 173 -1.81 -8.10 13.65
C SER A 173 -1.15 -6.78 14.05
N ARG A 174 -1.24 -5.76 13.18
CA ARG A 174 -0.39 -4.56 13.26
C ARG A 174 -0.61 -3.73 14.52
N LEU A 175 -1.81 -3.76 15.11
CA LEU A 175 -2.12 -3.01 16.32
C LEU A 175 -1.91 -3.82 17.60
N SER A 176 -1.51 -5.09 17.53
CA SER A 176 -1.19 -5.87 18.72
C SER A 176 0.21 -5.51 19.27
N PRO A 177 0.41 -5.48 20.61
CA PRO A 177 -0.51 -5.90 21.67
C PRO A 177 -1.42 -4.77 22.21
N LEU A 178 -1.49 -3.60 21.55
CA LEU A 178 -2.38 -2.50 21.96
C LEU A 178 -3.85 -2.97 22.05
N ILE A 179 -4.22 -3.83 21.11
CA ILE A 179 -5.43 -4.64 21.14
C ILE A 179 -5.07 -6.13 21.16
N GLU A 180 -6.00 -6.94 21.64
CA GLU A 180 -5.85 -8.39 21.72
C GLU A 180 -5.44 -8.99 20.37
N ARG A 181 -4.41 -9.84 20.40
CA ARG A 181 -3.98 -10.60 19.24
C ARG A 181 -4.87 -11.83 19.10
N GLN A 182 -5.70 -11.86 18.07
CA GLN A 182 -6.47 -13.04 17.71
C GLN A 182 -5.62 -14.01 16.85
N PRO A 183 -5.89 -15.33 16.90
CA PRO A 183 -5.20 -16.32 16.06
C PRO A 183 -5.48 -16.09 14.57
N ALA A 184 -4.82 -16.82 13.68
CA ALA A 184 -5.15 -16.75 12.26
C ALA A 184 -6.59 -17.23 12.04
N LEU A 185 -7.36 -16.58 11.16
CA LEU A 185 -8.77 -16.93 10.91
C LEU A 185 -8.95 -18.40 10.47
N ALA A 186 -7.90 -18.95 9.83
CA ALA A 186 -7.70 -20.36 9.54
C ALA A 186 -7.92 -21.32 10.72
N SER A 187 -7.57 -20.91 11.96
CA SER A 187 -7.65 -21.78 13.13
C SER A 187 -9.09 -22.11 13.54
N LEU A 188 -10.08 -21.41 12.97
CA LEU A 188 -11.49 -21.76 13.14
C LEU A 188 -11.83 -23.11 12.51
N LEU A 189 -11.00 -23.59 11.57
CA LEU A 189 -11.17 -24.87 10.86
C LEU A 189 -10.50 -26.05 11.56
N ASP A 190 -9.77 -25.83 12.66
CA ASP A 190 -9.04 -26.90 13.37
C ASP A 190 -9.97 -27.85 14.13
N ALA A 191 -11.26 -27.52 14.22
CA ALA A 191 -12.30 -28.37 14.78
C ALA A 191 -13.29 -28.78 13.68
N ASP A 192 -13.69 -30.05 13.67
CA ASP A 192 -14.75 -30.57 12.79
C ASP A 192 -16.11 -30.10 13.31
N LEU A 193 -16.45 -28.86 12.96
CA LEU A 193 -17.64 -28.16 13.44
C LEU A 193 -18.77 -28.22 12.41
N PRO A 194 -20.02 -28.31 12.85
CA PRO A 194 -21.18 -28.03 12.01
C PRO A 194 -21.06 -26.65 11.32
N GLU A 195 -21.61 -26.55 10.11
CA GLU A 195 -21.51 -25.36 9.25
C GLU A 195 -22.05 -24.09 9.94
N ASP A 196 -23.17 -24.20 10.65
CA ASP A 196 -23.78 -23.12 11.41
C ASP A 196 -22.93 -22.67 12.60
N GLU A 197 -22.28 -23.61 13.28
CA GLU A 197 -21.36 -23.30 14.37
C GLU A 197 -20.10 -22.59 13.85
N LEU A 198 -19.55 -23.01 12.72
CA LEU A 198 -18.41 -22.33 12.08
C LEU A 198 -18.74 -20.87 11.74
N ALA A 199 -19.90 -20.63 11.12
CA ALA A 199 -20.36 -19.28 10.80
C ALA A 199 -20.54 -18.42 12.06
N GLN A 200 -21.13 -18.96 13.13
CA GLN A 200 -21.29 -18.24 14.40
C GLN A 200 -19.94 -17.87 15.03
N ARG A 201 -18.96 -18.78 15.02
CA ARG A 201 -17.61 -18.52 15.54
C ARG A 201 -16.88 -17.48 14.71
N ALA A 202 -16.95 -17.54 13.38
CA ALA A 202 -16.37 -16.55 12.49
C ALA A 202 -16.98 -15.15 12.68
N HIS A 203 -18.31 -15.07 12.85
CA HIS A 203 -18.98 -13.82 13.19
C HIS A 203 -18.55 -13.27 14.56
N ALA A 204 -18.46 -14.13 15.58
CA ALA A 204 -18.00 -13.71 16.91
C ALA A 204 -16.55 -13.19 16.89
N TYR A 205 -15.66 -13.86 16.14
CA TYR A 205 -14.29 -13.42 15.89
C TYR A 205 -14.27 -12.02 15.25
N GLY A 206 -15.04 -11.84 14.16
CA GLY A 206 -15.16 -10.57 13.44
C GLY A 206 -15.69 -9.46 14.34
N ALA A 207 -16.73 -9.72 15.13
CA ALA A 207 -17.31 -8.75 16.04
C ALA A 207 -16.38 -8.36 17.19
N GLN A 208 -15.58 -9.30 17.72
CA GLN A 208 -14.53 -9.01 18.71
C GLN A 208 -13.45 -8.11 18.10
N GLN A 209 -13.00 -8.42 16.88
CA GLN A 209 -11.99 -7.61 16.20
C GLN A 209 -12.52 -6.22 15.87
N GLY A 210 -13.74 -6.15 15.35
CA GLY A 210 -14.43 -4.91 14.99
C GLY A 210 -14.59 -3.98 16.18
N ARG A 211 -15.04 -4.48 17.33
CA ARG A 211 -15.14 -3.66 18.56
C ARG A 211 -13.79 -3.11 19.00
N ALA A 212 -12.75 -3.96 19.06
CA ALA A 212 -11.42 -3.52 19.46
C ALA A 212 -10.83 -2.45 18.51
N LEU A 213 -11.12 -2.55 17.21
CA LEU A 213 -10.72 -1.56 16.21
C LEU A 213 -11.53 -0.27 16.32
N ALA A 214 -12.85 -0.37 16.44
CA ALA A 214 -13.76 0.77 16.59
C ALA A 214 -13.44 1.58 17.86
N ASP A 215 -13.07 0.92 18.96
CA ASP A 215 -12.64 1.55 20.21
C ASP A 215 -11.36 2.41 20.07
N LEU A 216 -10.56 2.19 19.02
CA LEU A 216 -9.43 3.04 18.65
C LEU A 216 -9.80 4.13 17.63
N GLY A 217 -11.00 4.07 17.05
CA GLY A 217 -11.45 4.95 15.97
C GLY A 217 -11.08 4.45 14.57
N VAL A 218 -10.70 3.18 14.41
CA VAL A 218 -10.49 2.53 13.11
C VAL A 218 -11.85 2.27 12.45
N THR A 219 -11.97 2.56 11.15
CA THR A 219 -13.22 2.42 10.38
C THR A 219 -13.11 1.44 9.21
N LEU A 220 -11.88 1.09 8.80
CA LEU A 220 -11.60 0.16 7.71
C LEU A 220 -10.51 -0.82 8.14
N ASN A 221 -10.78 -2.11 8.04
CA ASN A 221 -9.78 -3.15 8.23
C ASN A 221 -9.42 -3.74 6.87
N PHE A 222 -8.12 -3.85 6.57
CA PHE A 222 -7.64 -4.59 5.41
C PHE A 222 -7.59 -6.07 5.75
N SER A 223 -8.76 -6.67 5.91
CA SER A 223 -9.02 -8.07 6.25
C SER A 223 -10.48 -8.38 5.93
N PRO A 224 -10.86 -9.61 5.52
CA PRO A 224 -10.08 -10.84 5.49
C PRO A 224 -9.28 -11.04 4.20
N VAL A 225 -8.23 -11.87 4.32
CA VAL A 225 -7.56 -12.47 3.17
C VAL A 225 -8.48 -13.56 2.62
N VAL A 226 -8.96 -13.36 1.40
CA VAL A 226 -9.80 -14.34 0.69
C VAL A 226 -9.07 -14.99 -0.49
N ASP A 227 -7.77 -14.71 -0.61
CA ASP A 227 -6.85 -15.57 -1.36
C ASP A 227 -6.92 -17.01 -0.84
N LEU A 228 -6.85 -17.99 -1.74
CA LEU A 228 -6.99 -19.40 -1.39
C LEU A 228 -5.66 -20.02 -0.96
N ARG A 229 -5.72 -20.87 0.05
CA ARG A 229 -4.57 -21.62 0.56
C ARG A 229 -4.15 -22.65 -0.49
N THR A 230 -2.89 -22.63 -0.87
CA THR A 230 -2.33 -23.54 -1.88
C THR A 230 -1.72 -24.79 -1.28
N GLY A 231 -1.43 -24.77 0.02
CA GLY A 231 -0.70 -25.83 0.73
C GLY A 231 0.80 -25.83 0.42
N ARG A 232 1.33 -24.75 -0.15
CA ARG A 232 2.76 -24.63 -0.50
C ARG A 232 3.51 -24.00 0.67
N ALA A 233 4.75 -24.46 0.88
CA ALA A 233 5.66 -23.71 1.73
C ALA A 233 5.95 -22.36 1.05
N PRO A 234 6.17 -21.27 1.82
CA PRO A 234 6.60 -20.00 1.25
C PRO A 234 7.79 -20.22 0.33
N GLY A 235 7.73 -19.64 -0.88
CA GLY A 235 8.84 -19.68 -1.81
C GLY A 235 10.10 -19.10 -1.15
N ARG A 236 11.29 -19.48 -1.64
CA ARG A 236 12.57 -18.95 -1.11
C ARG A 236 12.63 -17.41 -1.09
N TRP A 237 11.85 -16.76 -1.96
CA TRP A 237 11.79 -15.32 -2.13
C TRP A 237 10.46 -14.70 -1.69
N ASP A 238 9.61 -15.47 -0.98
CA ASP A 238 8.38 -14.99 -0.38
C ASP A 238 8.62 -14.59 1.09
N PHE A 239 8.84 -13.30 1.31
CA PHE A 239 9.23 -12.76 2.61
C PHE A 239 8.04 -12.14 3.36
N HIS A 240 7.10 -11.54 2.64
CA HIS A 240 6.01 -10.74 3.20
C HIS A 240 4.63 -11.21 2.77
N THR A 241 4.48 -11.71 1.54
CA THR A 241 3.19 -12.11 0.98
C THR A 241 2.60 -13.31 1.74
N ARG A 242 3.36 -14.41 1.84
CA ARG A 242 3.12 -15.59 2.71
C ARG A 242 1.65 -16.00 2.80
N ILE A 243 0.99 -16.12 1.64
CA ILE A 243 -0.47 -16.33 1.56
C ILE A 243 -0.92 -17.58 2.30
N ASP A 244 -0.15 -18.67 2.23
CA ASP A 244 -0.53 -19.92 2.91
C ASP A 244 -0.66 -19.79 4.44
N GLU A 245 0.03 -18.82 5.05
CA GLU A 245 -0.05 -18.55 6.49
C GLU A 245 -1.22 -17.63 6.87
N ARG A 246 -1.82 -16.97 5.87
CA ARG A 246 -2.86 -15.94 6.05
C ARG A 246 -4.23 -16.39 5.51
N ALA A 247 -4.24 -17.20 4.46
CA ALA A 247 -5.42 -17.69 3.78
C ALA A 247 -6.26 -18.61 4.68
N ILE A 248 -7.59 -18.55 4.54
CA ILE A 248 -8.54 -19.29 5.39
C ILE A 248 -8.60 -20.77 5.04
N SER A 249 -8.74 -21.10 3.76
CA SER A 249 -8.88 -22.49 3.27
C SER A 249 -8.41 -22.60 1.82
N ALA A 250 -8.18 -23.81 1.35
CA ALA A 250 -8.01 -24.11 -0.08
C ALA A 250 -9.35 -24.16 -0.82
N ASP A 251 -10.44 -24.42 -0.09
CA ASP A 251 -11.79 -24.49 -0.64
C ASP A 251 -12.40 -23.08 -0.77
N PRO A 252 -12.80 -22.65 -1.98
CA PRO A 252 -13.46 -21.36 -2.18
C PRO A 252 -14.76 -21.19 -1.40
N ALA A 253 -15.56 -22.24 -1.24
CA ALA A 253 -16.84 -22.18 -0.54
C ALA A 253 -16.62 -21.96 0.97
N VAL A 254 -15.70 -22.72 1.58
CA VAL A 254 -15.32 -22.54 2.99
C VAL A 254 -14.74 -21.15 3.23
N THR A 255 -13.87 -20.69 2.32
CA THR A 255 -13.29 -19.34 2.41
C THR A 255 -14.39 -18.27 2.35
N ALA A 256 -15.32 -18.37 1.42
CA ALA A 256 -16.43 -17.43 1.29
C ALA A 256 -17.34 -17.43 2.53
N GLN A 257 -17.66 -18.61 3.07
CA GLN A 257 -18.51 -18.76 4.24
C GLN A 257 -17.90 -18.08 5.47
N VAL A 258 -16.64 -18.39 5.78
CA VAL A 258 -15.93 -17.83 6.95
C VAL A 258 -15.71 -16.33 6.76
N ALA A 259 -15.29 -15.90 5.57
CA ALA A 259 -15.06 -14.49 5.27
C ALA A 259 -16.33 -13.66 5.37
N LEU A 260 -17.48 -14.15 4.87
CA LEU A 260 -18.75 -13.45 4.97
C LEU A 260 -19.18 -13.29 6.43
N ALA A 261 -19.12 -14.36 7.22
CA ALA A 261 -19.47 -14.29 8.64
C ALA A 261 -18.55 -13.34 9.41
N TYR A 262 -17.24 -13.38 9.13
CA TYR A 262 -16.26 -12.45 9.68
C TYR A 262 -16.58 -10.98 9.33
N GLU A 263 -16.87 -10.69 8.06
CA GLU A 263 -17.22 -9.36 7.57
C GLU A 263 -18.49 -8.81 8.26
N LEU A 264 -19.55 -9.61 8.34
CA LEU A 264 -20.77 -9.22 9.06
C LEU A 264 -20.48 -8.95 10.56
N GLY A 265 -19.55 -9.70 11.14
CA GLY A 265 -19.04 -9.45 12.48
C GLY A 265 -18.37 -8.08 12.60
N LEU A 266 -17.43 -7.74 11.71
CA LEU A 266 -16.79 -6.42 11.68
C LEU A 266 -17.83 -5.30 11.51
N GLU A 267 -18.77 -5.47 10.57
CA GLU A 267 -19.81 -4.49 10.24
C GLU A 267 -20.74 -4.24 11.43
N SER A 268 -21.04 -5.27 12.23
CA SER A 268 -21.83 -5.13 13.46
C SER A 268 -21.20 -4.18 14.50
N ALA A 269 -19.89 -3.91 14.38
CA ALA A 269 -19.15 -2.96 15.21
C ALA A 269 -18.84 -1.63 14.48
N GLY A 270 -19.38 -1.42 13.27
CA GLY A 270 -19.14 -0.20 12.48
C GLY A 270 -17.78 -0.16 11.78
N VAL A 271 -17.11 -1.31 11.62
CA VAL A 271 -15.85 -1.43 10.88
C VAL A 271 -16.12 -2.17 9.57
N ARG A 272 -15.68 -1.61 8.45
CA ARG A 272 -15.74 -2.30 7.16
C ARG A 272 -14.50 -3.16 6.97
N GLY A 273 -14.62 -4.38 6.46
CA GLY A 273 -13.46 -5.16 6.02
C GLY A 273 -13.12 -4.95 4.54
N THR A 274 -12.08 -5.63 4.08
CA THR A 274 -11.56 -5.53 2.73
C THR A 274 -11.08 -6.89 2.24
N LEU A 275 -11.79 -7.44 1.26
CA LEU A 275 -11.45 -8.68 0.59
C LEU A 275 -10.16 -8.48 -0.20
N LYS A 276 -9.12 -9.26 0.12
CA LYS A 276 -7.82 -9.12 -0.53
C LYS A 276 -7.13 -10.45 -0.87
N HIS A 277 -6.35 -10.53 -1.94
CA HIS A 277 -5.97 -9.46 -2.90
C HIS A 277 -6.45 -9.85 -4.31
N PHE A 278 -7.44 -9.15 -4.87
CA PHE A 278 -7.97 -9.46 -6.20
C PHE A 278 -6.85 -9.28 -7.26
N PRO A 279 -6.59 -10.25 -8.16
CA PRO A 279 -7.48 -11.31 -8.63
C PRO A 279 -7.38 -12.67 -7.93
N GLY A 280 -6.76 -12.74 -6.75
CA GLY A 280 -6.40 -13.99 -6.09
C GLY A 280 -4.92 -14.30 -6.26
N LEU A 281 -4.20 -14.48 -5.16
CA LEU A 281 -2.75 -14.69 -5.14
C LEU A 281 -2.32 -16.15 -5.04
N ALA A 282 -3.26 -17.11 -5.03
CA ALA A 282 -2.95 -18.54 -4.92
C ALA A 282 -2.06 -19.06 -6.09
N GLY A 283 -2.17 -18.45 -7.27
CA GLY A 283 -1.34 -18.78 -8.43
C GLY A 283 0.00 -18.04 -8.50
N VAL A 284 0.27 -17.12 -7.58
CA VAL A 284 1.44 -16.22 -7.61
C VAL A 284 2.55 -16.77 -6.73
N THR A 285 3.78 -16.82 -7.24
CA THR A 285 4.95 -17.32 -6.49
C THR A 285 5.89 -16.23 -6.02
N GLU A 286 5.77 -15.03 -6.58
CA GLU A 286 6.60 -13.87 -6.31
C GLU A 286 6.03 -13.03 -5.16
N ASP A 287 6.92 -12.50 -4.33
CA ASP A 287 6.56 -11.47 -3.36
C ASP A 287 6.43 -10.10 -4.08
N THR A 288 5.20 -9.64 -4.28
CA THR A 288 4.88 -8.36 -4.94
C THR A 288 5.47 -7.15 -4.23
N HIS A 289 5.87 -7.28 -2.95
CA HIS A 289 6.60 -6.24 -2.24
C HIS A 289 7.94 -5.95 -2.90
N HIS A 290 8.59 -6.96 -3.51
CA HIS A 290 9.95 -6.88 -4.03
C HIS A 290 10.07 -7.15 -5.54
N PHE A 291 9.13 -7.87 -6.12
CA PHE A 291 9.22 -8.35 -7.51
C PHE A 291 7.92 -8.10 -8.28
N ALA A 292 8.03 -7.95 -9.60
CA ALA A 292 6.85 -8.04 -10.46
C ALA A 292 6.29 -9.46 -10.40
N ALA A 293 4.96 -9.57 -10.43
CA ALA A 293 4.25 -10.84 -10.39
C ALA A 293 3.33 -10.97 -11.62
N GLU A 294 3.32 -12.17 -12.20
CA GLU A 294 2.48 -12.54 -13.34
C GLU A 294 1.61 -13.72 -12.96
N LEU A 295 0.31 -13.63 -13.26
CA LEU A 295 -0.65 -14.70 -13.08
C LEU A 295 -1.04 -15.24 -14.46
N ARG A 296 -0.55 -16.45 -14.75
CA ARG A 296 -0.82 -17.18 -15.99
C ARG A 296 -1.97 -18.17 -15.89
N THR A 297 -2.62 -18.22 -14.72
CA THR A 297 -3.81 -19.05 -14.52
C THR A 297 -4.92 -18.57 -15.45
N PRO A 298 -5.56 -19.48 -16.22
CA PRO A 298 -6.64 -19.09 -17.12
C PRO A 298 -7.78 -18.39 -16.39
N VAL A 299 -8.35 -17.35 -17.01
CA VAL A 299 -9.45 -16.54 -16.44
C VAL A 299 -10.64 -17.40 -16.08
N ALA A 300 -10.99 -18.38 -16.92
CA ALA A 300 -12.09 -19.30 -16.63
C ALA A 300 -11.86 -20.11 -15.34
N ARG A 301 -10.60 -20.46 -15.03
CA ARG A 301 -10.24 -21.16 -13.79
C ARG A 301 -10.30 -20.23 -12.59
N LEU A 302 -9.78 -19.00 -12.72
CA LEU A 302 -9.89 -17.99 -11.66
C LEU A 302 -11.35 -17.69 -11.34
N ALA A 303 -12.19 -17.50 -12.35
CA ALA A 303 -13.62 -17.24 -12.20
C ALA A 303 -14.36 -18.38 -11.49
N ALA A 304 -14.00 -19.64 -11.78
CA ALA A 304 -14.62 -20.81 -11.15
C ALA A 304 -14.07 -21.12 -9.74
N HIS A 305 -13.01 -20.44 -9.31
CA HIS A 305 -12.25 -20.79 -8.11
C HIS A 305 -11.86 -19.54 -7.32
N ASP A 306 -10.69 -18.95 -7.58
CA ASP A 306 -10.10 -17.83 -6.84
C ASP A 306 -11.00 -16.60 -6.70
N TRP A 307 -11.89 -16.34 -7.67
CA TRP A 307 -12.80 -15.20 -7.65
C TRP A 307 -14.08 -15.44 -6.85
N LYS A 308 -14.39 -16.70 -6.55
CA LYS A 308 -15.64 -17.09 -5.90
C LYS A 308 -15.81 -16.42 -4.52
N PRO A 309 -14.79 -16.39 -3.63
CA PRO A 309 -14.91 -15.68 -2.35
C PRO A 309 -15.14 -14.17 -2.52
N PHE A 310 -14.44 -13.54 -3.47
CA PHE A 310 -14.62 -12.11 -3.74
C PHE A 310 -16.06 -11.82 -4.17
N GLN A 311 -16.61 -12.61 -5.09
CA GLN A 311 -17.98 -12.43 -5.60
C GLN A 311 -19.05 -12.72 -4.55
N ASP A 312 -18.90 -13.80 -3.79
CA ASP A 312 -19.94 -14.25 -2.86
C ASP A 312 -20.02 -13.35 -1.64
N VAL A 313 -18.87 -12.94 -1.08
CA VAL A 313 -18.84 -12.08 0.10
C VAL A 313 -19.30 -10.66 -0.26
N SER A 314 -18.81 -10.09 -1.36
CA SER A 314 -19.14 -8.72 -1.77
C SER A 314 -20.60 -8.49 -2.20
N LYS A 315 -21.35 -9.56 -2.48
CA LYS A 315 -22.79 -9.50 -2.74
C LYS A 315 -23.64 -9.38 -1.47
N HIS A 316 -23.09 -9.78 -0.33
CA HIS A 316 -23.84 -9.94 0.93
C HIS A 316 -23.22 -9.12 2.09
N SER A 317 -22.26 -8.25 1.80
CA SER A 317 -21.58 -7.37 2.76
C SER A 317 -21.23 -6.04 2.11
N ASP A 318 -20.87 -5.05 2.93
CA ASP A 318 -20.32 -3.76 2.52
C ASP A 318 -18.79 -3.81 2.31
N ALA A 319 -18.17 -5.00 2.35
CA ALA A 319 -16.73 -5.19 2.23
C ALA A 319 -16.15 -4.49 1.00
N ALA A 320 -15.02 -3.81 1.19
CA ALA A 320 -14.21 -3.28 0.09
C ALA A 320 -13.47 -4.42 -0.64
N ILE A 321 -12.94 -4.15 -1.84
CA ILE A 321 -12.04 -5.07 -2.53
C ILE A 321 -10.69 -4.39 -2.74
N MET A 322 -9.61 -5.03 -2.24
CA MET A 322 -8.25 -4.60 -2.51
C MET A 322 -7.74 -5.26 -3.79
N LEU A 323 -7.18 -4.43 -4.67
CA LEU A 323 -6.61 -4.85 -5.94
C LEU A 323 -5.10 -5.04 -5.80
N GLY A 324 -4.62 -6.25 -6.01
CA GLY A 324 -3.21 -6.60 -5.95
C GLY A 324 -2.40 -6.11 -7.16
N HIS A 325 -1.07 -6.05 -6.97
CA HIS A 325 -0.11 -5.65 -7.99
C HIS A 325 0.37 -6.84 -8.84
N VAL A 326 -0.57 -7.54 -9.47
CA VAL A 326 -0.29 -8.73 -10.30
C VAL A 326 -0.75 -8.49 -11.73
N ILE A 327 0.07 -8.87 -12.70
CA ILE A 327 -0.29 -8.85 -14.12
C ILE A 327 -1.08 -10.11 -14.44
N LEU A 328 -2.36 -9.96 -14.79
CA LEU A 328 -3.19 -11.06 -15.28
C LEU A 328 -3.11 -11.08 -16.82
N GLU A 329 -2.16 -11.85 -17.35
CA GLU A 329 -1.75 -11.79 -18.76
C GLU A 329 -2.92 -11.94 -19.75
N GLU A 330 -3.84 -12.86 -19.47
CA GLU A 330 -4.97 -13.16 -20.36
C GLU A 330 -5.95 -11.98 -20.52
N LEU A 331 -6.06 -11.09 -19.51
CA LEU A 331 -6.93 -9.91 -19.59
C LEU A 331 -6.16 -8.63 -19.91
N ASP A 332 -5.00 -8.43 -19.30
CA ASP A 332 -4.17 -7.25 -19.52
C ASP A 332 -2.70 -7.50 -19.19
N ALA A 333 -1.93 -7.97 -20.18
CA ALA A 333 -0.48 -8.16 -20.05
C ALA A 333 0.32 -6.85 -19.84
N ALA A 334 -0.31 -5.68 -20.03
CA ALA A 334 0.39 -4.40 -19.95
C ALA A 334 0.42 -3.80 -18.54
N TYR A 335 -0.56 -4.11 -17.68
CA TYR A 335 -0.71 -3.44 -16.38
C TYR A 335 -1.19 -4.40 -15.29
N PRO A 336 -0.64 -4.29 -14.07
CA PRO A 336 -1.20 -4.93 -12.89
C PRO A 336 -2.68 -4.61 -12.66
N VAL A 337 -3.40 -5.55 -12.06
CA VAL A 337 -4.85 -5.44 -11.77
C VAL A 337 -5.21 -4.14 -11.05
N SER A 338 -4.42 -3.74 -10.04
CA SER A 338 -4.57 -2.51 -9.26
C SER A 338 -4.67 -1.19 -10.06
N PHE A 339 -4.20 -1.15 -11.31
CA PHE A 339 -4.34 0.02 -12.18
C PHE A 339 -4.61 -0.37 -13.64
N SER A 340 -5.24 -1.53 -13.85
CA SER A 340 -5.76 -1.95 -15.16
C SER A 340 -7.22 -1.53 -15.30
N ARG A 341 -7.46 -0.48 -16.09
CA ARG A 341 -8.83 -0.06 -16.45
C ARG A 341 -9.63 -1.17 -17.13
N LYS A 342 -8.98 -2.02 -17.94
CA LYS A 342 -9.65 -3.13 -18.61
C LYS A 342 -10.24 -4.10 -17.59
N ILE A 343 -9.44 -4.54 -16.62
CA ILE A 343 -9.89 -5.52 -15.62
C ILE A 343 -10.92 -4.88 -14.68
N VAL A 344 -10.65 -3.68 -14.17
CA VAL A 344 -11.59 -3.01 -13.23
C VAL A 344 -12.94 -2.75 -13.89
N GLN A 345 -12.97 -2.17 -15.10
CA GLN A 345 -14.23 -1.82 -15.74
C GLN A 345 -14.96 -3.04 -16.30
N ARG A 346 -14.25 -3.99 -16.91
CA ARG A 346 -14.88 -5.17 -17.52
C ARG A 346 -15.33 -6.18 -16.47
N VAL A 347 -14.44 -6.59 -15.57
CA VAL A 347 -14.71 -7.69 -14.64
C VAL A 347 -15.46 -7.19 -13.41
N ILE A 348 -14.84 -6.29 -12.65
CA ILE A 348 -15.35 -5.90 -11.34
C ILE A 348 -16.59 -5.02 -11.45
N ARG A 349 -16.53 -3.93 -12.24
CA ARG A 349 -17.66 -3.01 -12.40
C ARG A 349 -18.70 -3.51 -13.42
N GLY A 350 -18.27 -4.27 -14.42
CA GLY A 350 -19.11 -4.78 -15.50
C GLY A 350 -19.74 -6.13 -15.17
N GLU A 351 -18.99 -7.22 -15.39
CA GLU A 351 -19.46 -8.61 -15.24
C GLU A 351 -20.00 -8.91 -13.83
N TRP A 352 -19.34 -8.43 -12.77
CA TRP A 352 -19.79 -8.65 -11.40
C TRP A 352 -20.78 -7.59 -10.93
N GLY A 353 -20.84 -6.45 -11.61
CA GLY A 353 -21.65 -5.30 -11.19
C GLY A 353 -21.25 -4.71 -9.84
N TYR A 354 -20.06 -5.03 -9.30
CA TYR A 354 -19.68 -4.64 -7.94
C TYR A 354 -19.55 -3.12 -7.82
N GLN A 355 -20.33 -2.59 -6.88
CA GLN A 355 -20.47 -1.17 -6.63
C GLN A 355 -19.79 -0.73 -5.33
N GLY A 356 -19.21 -1.60 -4.51
CA GLY A 356 -18.52 -1.15 -3.31
C GLY A 356 -17.17 -0.46 -3.59
N LEU A 357 -16.39 -0.26 -2.53
CA LEU A 357 -15.09 0.42 -2.60
C LEU A 357 -14.02 -0.48 -3.23
N LEU A 358 -13.26 0.10 -4.15
CA LEU A 358 -12.00 -0.47 -4.62
C LEU A 358 -10.83 0.29 -4.03
N VAL A 359 -9.89 -0.45 -3.45
CA VAL A 359 -8.64 0.09 -2.91
C VAL A 359 -7.46 -0.57 -3.60
N THR A 360 -6.39 0.17 -3.91
CA THR A 360 -5.15 -0.48 -4.34
C THR A 360 -4.47 -1.16 -3.16
N ASP A 361 -3.69 -2.20 -3.41
CA ASP A 361 -2.58 -2.52 -2.51
C ASP A 361 -1.57 -1.34 -2.47
N ASP A 362 -0.57 -1.39 -1.60
CA ASP A 362 0.35 -0.27 -1.37
C ASP A 362 1.17 0.06 -2.64
N LEU A 363 0.91 1.24 -3.24
CA LEU A 363 1.58 1.70 -4.46
C LEU A 363 3.10 1.88 -4.32
N THR A 364 3.64 1.81 -3.10
CA THR A 364 5.08 1.83 -2.84
C THR A 364 5.75 0.44 -2.91
N MET A 365 4.99 -0.63 -3.12
CA MET A 365 5.50 -1.97 -3.41
C MET A 365 6.16 -2.02 -4.79
N ALA A 366 7.24 -2.81 -4.93
CA ALA A 366 8.04 -2.89 -6.16
C ALA A 366 7.21 -3.18 -7.43
N ALA A 367 6.23 -4.09 -7.32
CA ALA A 367 5.38 -4.50 -8.45
C ALA A 367 4.58 -3.33 -9.07
N ALA A 368 4.26 -2.31 -8.28
CA ALA A 368 3.65 -1.06 -8.74
C ALA A 368 4.69 0.04 -8.96
N TYR A 369 5.51 0.33 -7.96
CA TYR A 369 6.45 1.45 -7.94
C TYR A 369 7.43 1.44 -9.11
N ASN A 370 7.97 0.26 -9.46
CA ASN A 370 8.94 0.13 -10.56
C ASN A 370 8.32 0.35 -11.95
N ARG A 371 6.99 0.40 -12.05
CA ARG A 371 6.27 0.80 -13.28
C ARG A 371 6.08 2.31 -13.38
N GLY A 372 6.49 3.06 -12.36
CA GLY A 372 6.39 4.51 -12.27
C GLY A 372 5.18 4.93 -11.43
N LEU A 373 5.44 5.48 -10.25
CA LEU A 373 4.41 5.89 -9.29
C LEU A 373 3.36 6.84 -9.90
N CYS A 374 3.78 7.87 -10.63
CA CYS A 374 2.85 8.81 -11.25
C CYS A 374 1.92 8.17 -12.29
N ASP A 375 2.43 7.24 -13.10
CA ASP A 375 1.62 6.52 -14.09
C ASP A 375 0.66 5.54 -13.36
N ALA A 376 1.15 4.81 -12.36
CA ALA A 376 0.33 3.92 -11.54
C ALA A 376 -0.81 4.67 -10.83
N THR A 377 -0.54 5.82 -10.20
CA THR A 377 -1.54 6.65 -9.54
C THR A 377 -2.61 7.14 -10.51
N VAL A 378 -2.22 7.73 -11.64
CA VAL A 378 -3.18 8.27 -12.61
C VAL A 378 -4.01 7.17 -13.25
N ARG A 379 -3.40 6.02 -13.57
CA ARG A 379 -4.11 4.86 -14.13
C ARG A 379 -5.06 4.21 -13.15
N ALA A 380 -4.71 4.13 -11.86
CA ALA A 380 -5.62 3.60 -10.85
C ALA A 380 -6.90 4.48 -10.76
N LEU A 381 -6.74 5.80 -10.75
CA LEU A 381 -7.87 6.73 -10.77
C LEU A 381 -8.69 6.61 -12.06
N ASP A 382 -8.05 6.57 -13.23
CA ASP A 382 -8.72 6.39 -14.53
C ASP A 382 -9.43 5.02 -14.65
N ALA A 383 -8.85 3.99 -14.02
CA ALA A 383 -9.46 2.67 -13.93
C ALA A 383 -10.74 2.67 -13.07
N GLY A 384 -10.97 3.71 -12.26
CA GLY A 384 -12.12 3.82 -11.36
C GLY A 384 -11.90 3.15 -10.00
N VAL A 385 -10.65 3.11 -9.54
CA VAL A 385 -10.30 2.75 -8.16
C VAL A 385 -10.64 3.91 -7.24
N ASP A 386 -11.30 3.62 -6.11
CA ASP A 386 -11.83 4.65 -5.20
C ASP A 386 -10.78 5.14 -4.21
N LEU A 387 -9.89 4.25 -3.75
CA LEU A 387 -8.87 4.56 -2.74
C LEU A 387 -7.49 4.07 -3.19
N LEU A 388 -6.48 4.92 -3.04
CA LEU A 388 -5.08 4.63 -3.33
C LEU A 388 -4.32 4.55 -2.01
N LEU A 389 -3.71 3.41 -1.75
CA LEU A 389 -2.91 3.20 -0.55
C LEU A 389 -1.44 3.58 -0.81
N ILE A 390 -0.89 4.46 0.03
CA ILE A 390 0.53 4.79 0.07
C ILE A 390 0.98 4.72 1.52
N ALA A 391 1.52 3.57 1.93
CA ALA A 391 1.65 3.22 3.34
C ALA A 391 3.09 3.07 3.83
N PHE A 392 3.88 2.20 3.20
CA PHE A 392 5.22 1.86 3.66
C PHE A 392 6.14 3.08 3.58
N ASP A 393 6.23 3.68 2.40
CA ASP A 393 6.91 4.93 2.16
C ASP A 393 5.94 6.09 1.94
N HIS A 394 5.35 6.57 3.03
CA HIS A 394 4.33 7.62 3.00
C HIS A 394 4.79 8.96 2.41
N ASP A 395 6.09 9.24 2.31
CA ASP A 395 6.57 10.45 1.62
C ASP A 395 6.23 10.45 0.12
N LYS A 396 6.01 9.27 -0.46
CA LYS A 396 5.59 9.12 -1.85
C LYS A 396 4.19 9.62 -2.15
N TYR A 397 3.41 9.90 -1.11
CA TYR A 397 2.13 10.57 -1.26
C TYR A 397 2.28 11.91 -1.97
N PHE A 398 3.34 12.68 -1.69
CA PHE A 398 3.51 14.00 -2.31
C PHE A 398 3.76 13.91 -3.81
N ASP A 399 4.56 12.92 -4.26
CA ASP A 399 4.80 12.64 -5.67
C ASP A 399 3.49 12.20 -6.37
N ALA A 400 2.75 11.28 -5.75
CA ALA A 400 1.48 10.77 -6.27
C ALA A 400 0.40 11.86 -6.36
N MET A 401 0.22 12.64 -5.30
CA MET A 401 -0.74 13.74 -5.23
C MET A 401 -0.41 14.86 -6.23
N HIS A 402 0.87 15.22 -6.38
CA HIS A 402 1.32 16.15 -7.43
C HIS A 402 0.89 15.66 -8.82
N CYS A 403 1.17 14.40 -9.14
CA CYS A 403 0.85 13.81 -10.43
C CYS A 403 -0.66 13.67 -10.68
N ALA A 404 -1.42 13.24 -9.68
CA ALA A 404 -2.88 13.13 -9.75
C ALA A 404 -3.54 14.51 -9.96
N GLN A 405 -3.12 15.52 -9.21
CA GLN A 405 -3.63 16.90 -9.34
C GLN A 405 -3.32 17.47 -10.73
N ARG A 406 -2.11 17.23 -11.26
CA ARG A 406 -1.73 17.70 -12.59
C ARG A 406 -2.58 17.04 -13.69
N ALA A 407 -2.75 15.72 -13.62
CA ALA A 407 -3.57 14.96 -14.56
C ALA A 407 -5.05 15.37 -14.49
N ALA A 408 -5.57 15.62 -13.28
CA ALA A 408 -6.92 16.13 -13.08
C ALA A 408 -7.15 17.51 -13.71
N ARG A 409 -6.21 18.45 -13.54
CA ARG A 409 -6.26 19.78 -14.18
C ARG A 409 -6.24 19.71 -15.71
N GLN A 410 -5.57 18.69 -16.26
CA GLN A 410 -5.49 18.45 -17.70
C GLN A 410 -6.71 17.70 -18.25
N GLY A 411 -7.60 17.20 -17.40
CA GLY A 411 -8.74 16.39 -17.82
C GLY A 411 -8.36 14.99 -18.31
N THR A 412 -7.18 14.48 -17.91
CA THR A 412 -6.65 13.17 -18.35
C THR A 412 -7.52 12.00 -17.92
N PHE A 413 -8.28 12.17 -16.84
CA PHE A 413 -9.30 11.22 -16.39
C PHE A 413 -10.51 11.99 -15.86
N ALA A 414 -11.69 11.37 -15.94
CA ALA A 414 -12.86 11.90 -15.29
C ALA A 414 -12.70 11.68 -13.78
N LEU A 415 -12.36 12.74 -13.05
CA LEU A 415 -12.48 12.73 -11.59
C LEU A 415 -13.94 12.45 -11.25
N ARG A 416 -14.21 11.19 -10.99
CA ARG A 416 -15.40 10.84 -10.24
C ARG A 416 -15.11 11.42 -8.88
N LYS A 417 -15.82 12.49 -8.51
CA LYS A 417 -15.99 12.72 -7.09
C LYS A 417 -16.42 11.38 -6.49
N PRO A 418 -16.13 11.12 -5.22
CA PRO A 418 -16.93 10.17 -4.48
C PRO A 418 -18.39 10.67 -4.42
N GLU A 419 -19.06 10.64 -5.57
CA GLU A 419 -20.34 11.26 -5.89
C GLU A 419 -21.38 10.17 -5.72
N ARG A 420 -21.87 10.11 -4.49
CA ARG A 420 -23.23 10.53 -4.19
C ARG A 420 -23.31 10.69 -2.67
N ALA A 421 -23.64 11.91 -2.23
CA ALA A 421 -24.04 12.24 -0.85
C ALA A 421 -25.38 11.57 -0.45
N GLY A 422 -25.65 10.38 -0.97
CA GLY A 422 -26.80 9.52 -0.73
C GLY A 422 -26.57 8.06 -1.13
N ALA A 423 -25.33 7.63 -1.46
CA ALA A 423 -24.97 6.22 -1.62
C ALA A 423 -23.92 5.82 -0.55
N PRO A 424 -24.01 4.63 0.08
CA PRO A 424 -23.35 4.31 1.37
C PRO A 424 -21.81 4.14 1.33
N ARG A 425 -21.15 4.41 0.20
CA ARG A 425 -19.78 3.91 -0.06
C ARG A 425 -18.70 4.57 0.79
N LEU A 426 -18.88 5.83 1.20
CA LEU A 426 -17.89 6.59 2.00
C LEU A 426 -18.50 7.38 3.15
N GLN A 427 -19.78 7.17 3.45
CA GLN A 427 -20.35 7.74 4.67
C GLN A 427 -19.74 7.00 5.86
N PRO A 428 -19.45 7.68 6.99
CA PRO A 428 -19.36 6.98 8.26
C PRO A 428 -20.66 6.18 8.42
N PHE A 429 -20.55 4.94 8.89
CA PHE A 429 -21.70 4.07 9.14
C PHE A 429 -22.81 4.83 9.90
N ARG A 430 -24.07 4.51 9.58
CA ARG A 430 -25.23 4.98 10.35
C ARG A 430 -25.17 4.49 11.78
#